data_AF-G6AX16-F1
#
_entry.id   AF-G6AX16-F1
#
_cell.length_a   1.000
_cell.length_b   1.000
_cell.length_c   1.000
_cell.angle_alpha   90.00
_cell.angle_beta   90.00
_cell.angle_gamma   90.00
#
_symmetry.space_group_name_H-M   'P 1'
#
loop_
_entity.id
_entity.type
_entity.pdbx_description
1 polymer ?
#
loop_
_entity_poly.entity_id
_entity_poly.type
_entity_poly.pdbx_seq_one_letter_code
_entity_poly.pdbx_strand_id
1 'polypeptide(L)'
;MKKINTMAGMLLAAATAMFSASCENDNINPYDYAGNNGNANQGSTNVIKTAVAEYPVGSLVWSNDTTLSESVEIPVGTSLYIEPGVTVTCKADVQMPVEVVVLGNLYCLGTAEKPVTFTSDRKRPEAWGGIICGYNSEEVVLNHVDIAYAGATPTESSASFQNKLFKTTIDGGVPAFHFCNVNGKFVIANSFFHDNYNDQTYFTGGNGVIVGNIFADSGNAADGGEAINVKAGCKLDVANNVIYNACTNAFKLSNAGNSEVVPLTDMTVYNNTIVDCGWRRSKNKKGGSVWVEKAARPVFVNNLCYDSRFGLKQPKQDGADMEHSRLTPNYYYASTATGVEQMAKGASLGIWFDTDIKSATAGQFDPLFKNFKQNAGMDINCEVDDPDKGAPLAFDKAWNFDLQQGSPALSGGVTDFARIFPNGIPFFGMKRVNFLDSANDQNYYFSAPLPQPRFGAWL
;
A
#
# COMPACT_ATOMS: atom_id res chain seq x y z
N MET A 1 -13.69 -50.86 62.40
CA MET A 1 -12.75 -51.32 61.36
C MET A 1 -12.71 -50.22 60.29
N LYS A 2 -11.69 -49.33 60.26
CA LYS A 2 -10.40 -49.41 59.51
C LYS A 2 -10.65 -49.59 57.99
N LYS A 3 -10.12 -48.85 57.00
CA LYS A 3 -9.09 -47.79 56.77
C LYS A 3 -9.37 -47.25 55.32
N ILE A 4 -9.26 -45.97 54.95
CA ILE A 4 -8.11 -45.22 54.37
C ILE A 4 -7.16 -46.02 53.43
N ASN A 5 -7.13 -45.71 52.10
CA ASN A 5 -5.98 -45.21 51.29
C ASN A 5 -6.15 -45.38 49.74
N THR A 6 -6.13 -44.23 49.03
CA THR A 6 -5.24 -43.75 47.93
C THR A 6 -4.70 -44.60 46.76
N MET A 7 -4.51 -43.88 45.63
CA MET A 7 -3.74 -44.10 44.37
C MET A 7 -4.51 -44.80 43.22
N ALA A 8 -4.46 -44.39 41.94
CA ALA A 8 -3.82 -43.30 41.17
C ALA A 8 -4.66 -43.15 39.86
N GLY A 9 -4.95 -41.95 39.35
CA GLY A 9 -4.09 -41.27 38.38
C GLY A 9 -4.42 -41.65 36.93
N MET A 10 -5.31 -40.93 36.26
CA MET A 10 -5.32 -40.77 34.80
C MET A 10 -5.98 -39.43 34.44
N LEU A 11 -5.16 -38.48 33.99
CA LEU A 11 -5.59 -37.28 33.29
C LEU A 11 -6.37 -37.71 32.03
N LEU A 12 -7.63 -37.29 31.90
CA LEU A 12 -8.28 -37.18 30.60
C LEU A 12 -7.94 -35.79 30.05
N ALA A 13 -6.98 -35.74 29.13
CA ALA A 13 -6.76 -34.58 28.29
C ALA A 13 -7.98 -34.41 27.37
N ALA A 14 -8.71 -33.31 27.54
CA ALA A 14 -9.71 -32.88 26.57
C ALA A 14 -8.99 -32.58 25.26
N ALA A 15 -9.26 -33.37 24.23
CA ALA A 15 -8.78 -33.14 22.88
C ALA A 15 -9.44 -31.87 22.34
N THR A 16 -8.73 -30.75 22.44
CA THR A 16 -9.00 -29.52 21.71
C THR A 16 -8.93 -29.86 20.22
N ALA A 17 -10.07 -29.90 19.53
CA ALA A 17 -10.11 -29.95 18.09
C ALA A 17 -9.53 -28.64 17.55
N MET A 18 -8.21 -28.64 17.32
CA MET A 18 -7.55 -27.62 16.54
C MET A 18 -8.08 -27.73 15.11
N PHE A 19 -9.01 -26.86 14.75
CA PHE A 19 -9.20 -26.49 13.35
C PHE A 19 -7.90 -25.83 12.90
N SER A 20 -6.99 -26.64 12.37
CA SER A 20 -5.95 -26.12 11.49
C SER A 20 -6.68 -25.57 10.27
N ALA A 21 -6.73 -24.24 10.17
CA ALA A 21 -6.97 -23.60 8.89
C ALA A 21 -5.85 -24.08 7.97
N SER A 22 -6.18 -25.06 7.13
CA SER A 22 -5.42 -25.36 5.93
C SER A 22 -5.43 -24.07 5.12
N CYS A 23 -4.32 -23.33 5.18
CA CYS A 23 -4.00 -22.39 4.12
C CYS A 23 -3.87 -23.24 2.86
N GLU A 24 -4.95 -23.36 2.08
CA GLU A 24 -4.81 -23.61 0.66
C GLU A 24 -4.12 -22.36 0.09
N ASN A 25 -2.79 -22.34 0.20
CA ASN A 25 -1.99 -21.73 -0.85
C ASN A 25 -2.38 -22.53 -2.09
N ASP A 26 -3.18 -21.95 -2.98
CA ASP A 26 -3.16 -22.36 -4.38
C ASP A 26 -1.70 -22.26 -4.79
N ASN A 27 -1.03 -23.41 -4.74
CA ASN A 27 0.38 -23.56 -5.01
C ASN A 27 0.51 -23.46 -6.52
N ILE A 28 0.34 -22.25 -7.06
CA ILE A 28 0.73 -21.93 -8.42
C ILE A 28 2.23 -22.10 -8.41
N ASN A 29 2.68 -23.26 -8.87
CA ASN A 29 4.08 -23.48 -9.16
C ASN A 29 4.46 -22.44 -10.25
N PRO A 30 5.36 -21.50 -9.97
CA PRO A 30 5.73 -20.43 -10.91
C PRO A 30 6.37 -20.95 -12.21
N TYR A 31 6.71 -22.25 -12.25
CA TYR A 31 7.22 -22.96 -13.42
C TYR A 31 6.14 -23.66 -14.26
N ASP A 32 4.90 -23.80 -13.77
CA ASP A 32 3.82 -24.49 -14.48
C ASP A 32 3.21 -23.64 -15.62
N TYR A 33 3.56 -22.35 -15.71
CA TYR A 33 3.26 -21.48 -16.86
C TYR A 33 4.32 -21.53 -17.97
N ALA A 34 5.27 -22.48 -17.91
CA ALA A 34 6.11 -22.80 -19.05
C ALA A 34 5.25 -23.40 -20.16
N GLY A 35 4.78 -22.55 -21.07
CA GLY A 35 4.18 -22.99 -22.33
C GLY A 35 5.06 -24.04 -22.98
N ASN A 36 4.41 -25.09 -23.49
CA ASN A 36 4.98 -26.35 -23.94
C ASN A 36 5.93 -26.20 -25.15
N ASN A 37 7.08 -25.57 -24.94
CA ASN A 37 8.22 -25.51 -25.83
C ASN A 37 9.47 -25.62 -24.96
N GLY A 38 10.16 -26.76 -25.08
CA GLY A 38 11.35 -27.08 -24.30
C GLY A 38 12.43 -26.01 -24.44
N ASN A 39 12.55 -25.18 -23.42
CA ASN A 39 13.82 -24.59 -22.98
C ASN A 39 13.70 -24.38 -21.48
N ALA A 40 14.13 -25.40 -20.73
CA ALA A 40 14.37 -25.27 -19.30
C ALA A 40 15.32 -24.09 -19.06
N ASN A 41 14.97 -23.25 -18.08
CA ASN A 41 15.79 -22.26 -17.41
C ASN A 41 17.24 -22.14 -17.94
N GLN A 42 17.45 -21.38 -19.00
CA GLN A 42 18.78 -21.00 -19.41
C GLN A 42 18.92 -19.50 -19.19
N GLY A 43 19.56 -19.16 -18.06
CA GLY A 43 20.13 -17.83 -17.87
C GLY A 43 21.03 -17.45 -19.05
N SER A 44 21.22 -16.14 -19.24
CA SER A 44 22.08 -15.59 -20.30
C SER A 44 23.49 -16.20 -20.25
N THR A 45 24.14 -16.43 -21.40
CA THR A 45 25.53 -16.92 -21.44
C THR A 45 26.55 -15.87 -20.98
N ASN A 46 26.14 -14.60 -20.91
CA ASN A 46 26.89 -13.50 -20.29
C ASN A 46 26.02 -12.86 -19.20
N VAL A 47 26.50 -12.89 -17.96
CA VAL A 47 25.78 -12.43 -16.75
C VAL A 47 26.65 -11.51 -15.91
N ILE A 48 26.02 -10.61 -15.16
CA ILE A 48 26.65 -9.89 -14.05
C ILE A 48 26.46 -10.75 -12.81
N LYS A 49 27.54 -11.20 -12.18
CA LYS A 49 27.50 -12.06 -11.00
C LYS A 49 27.83 -11.29 -9.74
N THR A 50 26.98 -11.38 -8.72
CA THR A 50 27.23 -10.90 -7.36
C THR A 50 27.33 -12.07 -6.39
N ALA A 51 27.40 -11.78 -5.08
CA ALA A 51 27.27 -12.81 -4.06
C ALA A 51 25.84 -13.36 -3.92
N VAL A 52 24.82 -12.62 -4.40
CA VAL A 52 23.40 -12.97 -4.24
C VAL A 52 22.85 -13.67 -5.47
N ALA A 53 23.14 -13.16 -6.67
CA ALA A 53 22.53 -13.66 -7.90
C ALA A 53 23.38 -13.40 -9.15
N GLU A 54 22.96 -14.00 -10.25
CA GLU A 54 23.39 -13.66 -11.61
C GLU A 54 22.28 -12.87 -12.32
N TYR A 55 22.65 -11.72 -12.86
CA TYR A 55 21.74 -10.76 -13.51
C TYR A 55 22.01 -10.69 -15.03
N PRO A 56 21.02 -10.25 -15.83
CA PRO A 56 21.23 -10.03 -17.26
C PRO A 56 22.38 -9.06 -17.55
N VAL A 57 23.14 -9.33 -18.61
CA VAL A 57 24.16 -8.38 -19.10
C VAL A 57 23.56 -7.01 -19.38
N GLY A 58 24.28 -5.94 -19.02
CA GLY A 58 23.82 -4.55 -19.17
C GLY A 58 22.94 -4.03 -18.04
N SER A 59 22.64 -4.85 -17.03
CA SER A 59 21.94 -4.40 -15.83
C SER A 59 22.81 -3.51 -14.95
N LEU A 60 22.18 -2.60 -14.22
CA LEU A 60 22.77 -1.96 -13.05
C LEU A 60 22.41 -2.80 -11.82
N VAL A 61 23.37 -3.02 -10.93
CA VAL A 61 23.14 -3.80 -9.69
C VAL A 61 23.71 -3.04 -8.51
N TRP A 62 22.85 -2.76 -7.52
CA TRP A 62 23.25 -2.22 -6.23
C TRP A 62 23.27 -3.35 -5.20
N SER A 63 24.48 -3.79 -4.85
CA SER A 63 24.75 -4.87 -3.90
C SER A 63 25.27 -4.38 -2.54
N ASN A 64 25.40 -3.06 -2.36
CA ASN A 64 25.94 -2.44 -1.15
C ASN A 64 25.14 -1.19 -0.82
N ASP A 65 25.16 -0.81 0.45
CA ASP A 65 24.62 0.48 0.90
C ASP A 65 25.17 1.63 0.06
N THR A 66 24.27 2.51 -0.35
CA THR A 66 24.55 3.58 -1.31
C THR A 66 24.09 4.91 -0.74
N THR A 67 24.94 5.94 -0.82
CA THR A 67 24.53 7.31 -0.47
C THR A 67 24.43 8.14 -1.74
N LEU A 68 23.27 8.77 -1.96
CA LEU A 68 23.00 9.63 -3.10
C LEU A 68 23.11 11.09 -2.67
N SER A 69 24.04 11.84 -3.26
CA SER A 69 24.17 13.30 -3.10
C SER A 69 23.54 14.09 -4.25
N GLU A 70 23.13 13.41 -5.31
CA GLU A 70 22.45 13.94 -6.47
C GLU A 70 21.43 12.92 -6.97
N SER A 71 20.46 13.39 -7.76
CA SER A 71 19.47 12.50 -8.36
C SER A 71 20.12 11.48 -9.29
N VAL A 72 19.57 10.27 -9.32
CA VAL A 72 19.96 9.22 -10.26
C VAL A 72 18.86 9.02 -11.28
N GLU A 73 19.22 8.92 -12.55
CA GLU A 73 18.31 8.54 -13.62
C GLU A 73 18.65 7.12 -14.11
N ILE A 74 17.66 6.23 -14.08
CA ILE A 74 17.77 4.89 -14.66
C ILE A 74 17.24 5.01 -16.08
N PRO A 75 18.10 4.94 -17.12
CA PRO A 75 17.71 5.28 -18.48
C PRO A 75 16.81 4.22 -19.12
N VAL A 76 16.10 4.62 -20.18
CA VAL A 76 15.29 3.73 -21.01
C VAL A 76 16.14 2.56 -21.52
N GLY A 77 15.60 1.35 -21.44
CA GLY A 77 16.30 0.12 -21.86
C GLY A 77 17.24 -0.48 -20.82
N THR A 78 17.40 0.17 -19.66
CA THR A 78 18.23 -0.31 -18.55
C THR A 78 17.37 -0.79 -17.38
N SER A 79 17.80 -1.87 -16.73
CA SER A 79 17.21 -2.36 -15.48
C SER A 79 18.16 -2.13 -14.32
N LEU A 80 17.67 -1.50 -13.25
CA LEU A 80 18.34 -1.45 -11.97
C LEU A 80 17.78 -2.53 -11.04
N TYR A 81 18.66 -3.38 -10.51
CA TYR A 81 18.36 -4.34 -9.46
C TYR A 81 19.00 -3.89 -8.16
N ILE A 82 18.23 -3.90 -7.07
CA ILE A 82 18.70 -3.58 -5.72
C ILE A 82 18.54 -4.82 -4.86
N GLU A 83 19.66 -5.32 -4.33
CA GLU A 83 19.74 -6.60 -3.64
C GLU A 83 19.12 -6.53 -2.22
N PRO A 84 18.68 -7.68 -1.67
CA PRO A 84 18.15 -7.75 -0.30
C PRO A 84 19.06 -7.09 0.73
N GLY A 85 18.47 -6.25 1.60
CA GLY A 85 19.16 -5.62 2.72
C GLY A 85 19.94 -4.34 2.39
N VAL A 86 19.97 -3.92 1.12
CA VAL A 86 20.64 -2.67 0.73
C VAL A 86 19.89 -1.44 1.26
N THR A 87 20.63 -0.52 1.87
CA THR A 87 20.14 0.81 2.27
C THR A 87 20.61 1.88 1.30
N VAL A 88 19.66 2.61 0.72
CA VAL A 88 19.87 3.81 -0.10
C VAL A 88 19.58 5.05 0.74
N THR A 89 20.62 5.83 1.04
CA THR A 89 20.52 7.06 1.84
C THR A 89 20.62 8.29 0.95
N CYS A 90 19.55 9.07 0.87
CA CYS A 90 19.49 10.33 0.12
C CYS A 90 19.90 11.52 1.00
N LYS A 91 20.79 12.38 0.50
CA LYS A 91 21.19 13.62 1.19
C LYS A 91 20.07 14.66 1.14
N ALA A 92 19.76 15.27 2.30
CA ALA A 92 18.70 16.29 2.39
C ALA A 92 19.17 17.72 2.11
N ASP A 93 20.35 18.08 2.60
CA ASP A 93 20.84 19.46 2.58
C ASP A 93 21.72 19.71 1.34
N VAL A 94 21.14 19.42 0.17
CA VAL A 94 21.76 19.61 -1.15
C VAL A 94 21.02 20.68 -1.94
N GLN A 95 21.66 21.25 -2.96
CA GLN A 95 21.07 22.33 -3.77
C GLN A 95 19.74 21.91 -4.44
N MET A 96 19.66 20.63 -4.81
CA MET A 96 18.54 20.03 -5.53
C MET A 96 18.10 18.77 -4.79
N PRO A 97 16.82 18.62 -4.43
CA PRO A 97 16.35 17.41 -3.77
C PRO A 97 16.72 16.17 -4.58
N VAL A 98 17.29 15.16 -3.90
CA VAL A 98 17.67 13.90 -4.53
C VAL A 98 16.41 13.12 -4.93
N GLU A 99 16.36 12.70 -6.18
CA GLU A 99 15.30 11.87 -6.74
C GLU A 99 15.90 10.58 -7.32
N VAL A 100 15.16 9.47 -7.24
CA VAL A 100 15.43 8.27 -8.02
C VAL A 100 14.46 8.26 -9.19
N VAL A 101 14.92 8.72 -10.35
CA VAL A 101 14.10 8.81 -11.56
C VAL A 101 14.25 7.55 -12.39
N VAL A 102 13.14 6.85 -12.61
CA VAL A 102 13.14 5.54 -13.30
C VAL A 102 12.51 5.70 -14.69
N LEU A 103 13.33 5.85 -15.73
CA LEU A 103 12.88 5.85 -17.13
C LEU A 103 12.92 4.45 -17.76
N GLY A 104 13.79 3.58 -17.25
CA GLY A 104 13.84 2.14 -17.53
C GLY A 104 13.08 1.31 -16.50
N ASN A 105 13.72 0.28 -15.95
CA ASN A 105 13.09 -0.64 -15.00
C ASN A 105 13.77 -0.61 -13.63
N LEU A 106 13.01 -0.91 -12.57
CA LEU A 106 13.51 -0.99 -11.20
C LEU A 106 13.03 -2.28 -10.54
N TYR A 107 13.93 -3.02 -9.92
CA TYR A 107 13.63 -4.23 -9.15
C TYR A 107 14.27 -4.15 -7.78
N CYS A 108 13.49 -3.75 -6.77
CA CYS A 108 13.88 -3.81 -5.37
C CYS A 108 13.54 -5.19 -4.83
N LEU A 109 14.57 -6.00 -4.61
CA LEU A 109 14.46 -7.42 -4.29
C LEU A 109 14.62 -7.65 -2.77
N GLY A 110 13.90 -6.90 -1.94
CA GLY A 110 13.93 -7.12 -0.49
C GLY A 110 13.35 -8.49 -0.10
N THR A 111 13.66 -8.93 1.12
CA THR A 111 12.95 -10.03 1.81
C THR A 111 12.42 -9.56 3.15
N ALA A 112 11.56 -10.36 3.79
CA ALA A 112 11.06 -10.05 5.13
C ALA A 112 12.19 -9.85 6.17
N GLU A 113 13.27 -10.64 6.07
CA GLU A 113 14.44 -10.55 6.96
C GLU A 113 15.42 -9.46 6.53
N LYS A 114 15.46 -9.12 5.23
CA LYS A 114 16.41 -8.17 4.63
C LYS A 114 15.69 -7.22 3.68
N PRO A 115 14.87 -6.29 4.19
CA PRO A 115 14.18 -5.33 3.34
C PRO A 115 15.19 -4.39 2.65
N VAL A 116 14.84 -3.93 1.45
CA VAL A 116 15.55 -2.80 0.82
C VAL A 116 15.05 -1.52 1.47
N THR A 117 15.94 -0.61 1.86
CA THR A 117 15.56 0.63 2.55
C THR A 117 15.91 1.86 1.73
N PHE A 118 14.95 2.76 1.51
CA PHE A 118 15.19 4.12 1.02
C PHE A 118 14.93 5.11 2.15
N THR A 119 15.95 5.88 2.51
CA THR A 119 15.91 6.79 3.66
C THR A 119 16.71 8.07 3.39
N SER A 120 16.78 8.96 4.38
CA SER A 120 17.60 10.17 4.33
C SER A 120 18.58 10.25 5.50
N ASP A 121 19.70 10.93 5.26
CA ASP A 121 20.70 11.24 6.29
C ASP A 121 20.21 12.24 7.37
N ARG A 122 19.03 12.85 7.17
CA ARG A 122 18.37 13.71 8.18
C ARG A 122 17.16 13.09 8.85
N LYS A 123 16.59 12.02 8.28
CA LYS A 123 15.42 11.30 8.82
C LYS A 123 14.28 12.24 9.26
N ARG A 124 13.99 13.24 8.43
CA ARG A 124 12.82 14.11 8.55
C ARG A 124 11.98 13.96 7.28
N PRO A 125 10.66 14.13 7.31
CA PRO A 125 9.87 14.26 6.08
C PRO A 125 10.51 15.26 5.11
N GLU A 126 10.17 15.22 3.82
CA GLU A 126 10.66 16.16 2.80
C GLU A 126 12.18 16.19 2.56
N ALA A 127 12.92 15.22 3.10
CA ALA A 127 14.37 15.20 3.06
C ALA A 127 14.94 14.67 1.73
N TRP A 128 14.11 14.06 0.88
CA TRP A 128 14.44 13.74 -0.50
C TRP A 128 13.17 13.68 -1.33
N GLY A 129 13.28 13.68 -2.66
CA GLY A 129 12.13 13.74 -3.55
C GLY A 129 11.26 12.49 -3.46
N GLY A 130 11.76 11.38 -4.00
CA GLY A 130 11.02 10.12 -4.08
C GLY A 130 11.54 9.27 -5.23
N ILE A 131 10.87 8.14 -5.46
CA ILE A 131 11.08 7.28 -6.63
C ILE A 131 10.05 7.67 -7.69
N ILE A 132 10.50 8.34 -8.76
CA ILE A 132 9.64 8.92 -9.78
C ILE A 132 9.80 8.16 -11.10
N CYS A 133 8.84 7.30 -11.42
CA CYS A 133 8.88 6.49 -12.64
C CYS A 133 8.23 7.22 -13.80
N GLY A 134 8.89 7.20 -14.96
CA GLY A 134 8.45 7.93 -16.16
C GLY A 134 7.62 7.10 -17.14
N TYR A 135 7.18 7.76 -18.22
CA TYR A 135 6.28 7.19 -19.23
C TYR A 135 6.84 5.99 -20.00
N ASN A 136 8.16 5.77 -19.97
CA ASN A 136 8.83 4.63 -20.58
C ASN A 136 9.16 3.51 -19.58
N SER A 137 8.85 3.68 -18.29
CA SER A 137 9.14 2.66 -17.29
C SER A 137 8.21 1.47 -17.47
N GLU A 138 8.76 0.31 -17.85
CA GLU A 138 7.96 -0.85 -18.25
C GLU A 138 7.62 -1.75 -17.05
N GLU A 139 8.59 -1.98 -16.17
CA GLU A 139 8.46 -2.87 -15.02
C GLU A 139 9.11 -2.24 -13.77
N VAL A 140 8.33 -2.14 -12.70
CA VAL A 140 8.82 -1.73 -11.36
C VAL A 140 8.36 -2.71 -10.29
N VAL A 141 9.29 -3.24 -9.51
CA VAL A 141 9.02 -4.14 -8.39
C VAL A 141 9.52 -3.50 -7.11
N LEU A 142 8.60 -3.25 -6.17
CA LEU A 142 8.90 -2.92 -4.78
C LEU A 142 8.38 -4.06 -3.90
N ASN A 143 9.23 -5.04 -3.59
CA ASN A 143 8.90 -6.14 -2.70
C ASN A 143 9.75 -6.05 -1.42
N HIS A 144 9.11 -6.02 -0.25
CA HIS A 144 9.76 -5.80 1.05
C HIS A 144 10.67 -4.57 1.06
N VAL A 145 10.09 -3.40 0.75
CA VAL A 145 10.81 -2.13 0.74
C VAL A 145 10.35 -1.26 1.91
N ASP A 146 11.29 -0.65 2.63
CA ASP A 146 11.04 0.40 3.61
C ASP A 146 11.36 1.76 2.95
N ILE A 147 10.36 2.65 2.82
CA ILE A 147 10.49 3.97 2.18
C ILE A 147 10.05 5.05 3.16
N ALA A 148 11.01 5.90 3.54
CA ALA A 148 10.76 6.95 4.52
C ALA A 148 11.36 8.30 4.14
N TYR A 149 10.80 9.36 4.73
CA TYR A 149 11.37 10.71 4.73
C TYR A 149 11.43 11.40 3.35
N ALA A 150 10.64 10.92 2.39
CA ALA A 150 10.50 11.45 1.05
C ALA A 150 9.50 12.61 0.98
N GLY A 151 9.27 13.09 -0.23
CA GLY A 151 8.26 14.10 -0.56
C GLY A 151 8.76 15.54 -0.57
N ALA A 152 10.05 15.75 -0.87
CA ALA A 152 10.59 17.10 -1.05
C ALA A 152 9.89 17.85 -2.19
N THR A 153 9.75 19.17 -2.05
CA THR A 153 9.27 20.04 -3.13
C THR A 153 10.36 20.15 -4.21
N PRO A 154 10.09 19.78 -5.47
CA PRO A 154 11.08 19.88 -6.53
C PRO A 154 11.32 21.34 -6.90
N THR A 155 12.49 21.64 -7.48
CA THR A 155 12.74 22.88 -8.23
C THR A 155 12.66 22.64 -9.74
N GLU A 156 12.70 23.70 -10.54
CA GLU A 156 12.72 23.60 -12.00
C GLU A 156 13.89 22.76 -12.52
N SER A 157 15.01 22.68 -11.81
CA SER A 157 16.16 21.86 -12.21
C SER A 157 16.06 20.38 -11.79
N SER A 158 14.97 19.97 -11.12
CA SER A 158 14.84 18.58 -10.66
C SER A 158 14.59 17.67 -11.85
N ALA A 159 15.15 16.46 -11.81
CA ALA A 159 15.07 15.52 -12.91
C ALA A 159 13.61 15.18 -13.26
N SER A 160 12.76 14.96 -12.26
CA SER A 160 11.32 14.72 -12.45
C SER A 160 10.60 15.87 -13.15
N PHE A 161 10.96 17.11 -12.83
CA PHE A 161 10.37 18.32 -13.41
C PHE A 161 10.84 18.54 -14.85
N GLN A 162 12.15 18.45 -15.10
CA GLN A 162 12.75 18.56 -16.43
C GLN A 162 12.16 17.52 -17.40
N ASN A 163 11.93 16.30 -16.91
CA ASN A 163 11.32 15.22 -17.69
C ASN A 163 9.78 15.25 -17.70
N LYS A 164 9.12 16.18 -16.99
CA LYS A 164 7.65 16.33 -16.90
C LYS A 164 6.94 15.05 -16.45
N LEU A 165 7.53 14.35 -15.49
CA LEU A 165 7.06 13.02 -15.07
C LEU A 165 5.87 13.08 -14.12
N PHE A 166 5.72 14.18 -13.37
CA PHE A 166 4.61 14.40 -12.44
C PHE A 166 3.84 15.67 -12.84
N LYS A 167 3.67 16.64 -11.94
CA LYS A 167 3.05 17.93 -12.23
C LYS A 167 4.05 18.86 -12.90
N THR A 168 3.57 19.65 -13.86
CA THR A 168 4.34 20.71 -14.52
C THR A 168 4.31 22.05 -13.77
N THR A 169 3.59 22.11 -12.65
CA THR A 169 3.57 23.26 -11.72
C THR A 169 4.11 22.79 -10.39
N ILE A 170 4.98 23.58 -9.77
CA ILE A 170 5.53 23.32 -8.44
C ILE A 170 4.54 23.86 -7.41
N ASP A 171 3.73 22.98 -6.83
CA ASP A 171 2.66 23.32 -5.86
C ASP A 171 2.77 22.57 -4.53
N GLY A 172 3.90 21.91 -4.29
CA GLY A 172 4.19 21.14 -3.07
C GLY A 172 5.17 19.99 -3.34
N GLY A 173 5.34 19.14 -2.34
CA GLY A 173 6.15 17.93 -2.43
C GLY A 173 5.73 16.98 -3.56
N VAL A 174 6.70 16.28 -4.16
CA VAL A 174 6.40 15.09 -4.99
C VAL A 174 5.93 13.92 -4.11
N PRO A 175 5.29 12.89 -4.67
CA PRO A 175 4.99 11.67 -3.92
C PRO A 175 6.26 10.86 -3.60
N ALA A 176 6.21 10.02 -2.56
CA ALA A 176 7.31 9.09 -2.25
C ALA A 176 7.52 8.05 -3.36
N PHE A 177 6.43 7.60 -4.00
CA PHE A 177 6.47 6.78 -5.21
C PHE A 177 5.49 7.29 -6.27
N HIS A 178 5.96 7.46 -7.51
CA HIS A 178 5.13 7.80 -8.66
C HIS A 178 5.30 6.81 -9.81
N PHE A 179 4.19 6.47 -10.48
CA PHE A 179 4.20 5.71 -11.73
C PHE A 179 3.17 6.27 -12.74
N CYS A 180 3.58 6.43 -14.01
CA CYS A 180 2.76 7.11 -15.02
C CYS A 180 2.69 6.41 -16.39
N ASN A 181 3.39 5.28 -16.60
CA ASN A 181 3.25 4.53 -17.86
C ASN A 181 1.95 3.71 -17.87
N VAL A 182 0.96 4.13 -18.68
CA VAL A 182 -0.34 3.43 -18.84
C VAL A 182 -0.19 1.95 -19.22
N ASN A 183 0.83 1.61 -20.01
CA ASN A 183 1.10 0.24 -20.46
C ASN A 183 2.13 -0.49 -19.58
N GLY A 184 2.77 0.24 -18.67
CA GLY A 184 3.76 -0.31 -17.75
C GLY A 184 3.10 -1.15 -16.64
N LYS A 185 3.93 -1.92 -15.95
CA LYS A 185 3.54 -2.79 -14.84
C LYS A 185 4.29 -2.39 -13.59
N PHE A 186 3.61 -2.39 -12.46
CA PHE A 186 4.27 -2.21 -11.17
C PHE A 186 3.69 -3.13 -10.09
N VAL A 187 4.48 -3.42 -9.08
CA VAL A 187 4.01 -4.04 -7.84
C VAL A 187 4.58 -3.31 -6.64
N ILE A 188 3.73 -3.13 -5.64
CA ILE A 188 4.13 -2.73 -4.29
C ILE A 188 3.63 -3.83 -3.36
N ALA A 189 4.53 -4.67 -2.87
CA ALA A 189 4.23 -5.83 -2.06
C ALA A 189 5.01 -5.79 -0.74
N ASN A 190 4.32 -6.10 0.36
CA ASN A 190 4.92 -6.33 1.67
C ASN A 190 5.86 -5.20 2.14
N SER A 191 5.56 -3.97 1.73
CA SER A 191 6.43 -2.81 1.89
C SER A 191 5.89 -1.88 2.97
N PHE A 192 6.77 -1.07 3.56
CA PHE A 192 6.46 -0.10 4.58
C PHE A 192 6.78 1.32 4.09
N PHE A 193 5.76 2.16 4.04
CA PHE A 193 5.86 3.54 3.59
C PHE A 193 5.51 4.44 4.77
N HIS A 194 6.43 5.29 5.22
CA HIS A 194 6.20 6.08 6.44
C HIS A 194 6.90 7.43 6.48
N ASP A 195 6.39 8.35 7.30
CA ASP A 195 7.00 9.67 7.53
C ASP A 195 7.29 10.46 6.24
N ASN A 196 6.46 10.30 5.22
CA ASN A 196 6.62 10.96 3.93
C ASN A 196 5.77 12.24 3.88
N TYR A 197 6.34 13.31 3.33
CA TYR A 197 5.79 14.67 3.46
C TYR A 197 4.52 14.93 2.65
N ASN A 198 4.34 14.21 1.55
CA ASN A 198 3.22 14.34 0.63
C ASN A 198 2.54 12.97 0.42
N ASP A 199 1.87 12.78 -0.71
CA ASP A 199 1.29 11.49 -1.08
C ASP A 199 2.33 10.37 -0.97
N GLN A 200 1.99 9.25 -0.33
CA GLN A 200 2.87 8.07 -0.29
C GLN A 200 3.03 7.50 -1.70
N THR A 201 1.91 7.40 -2.41
CA THR A 201 1.89 6.90 -3.79
C THR A 201 0.96 7.73 -4.67
N TYR A 202 1.38 7.94 -5.92
CA TYR A 202 0.59 8.64 -6.92
C TYR A 202 0.65 7.92 -8.27
N PHE A 203 -0.49 7.65 -8.88
CA PHE A 203 -0.57 6.89 -10.13
C PHE A 203 -1.33 7.66 -11.21
N THR A 204 -0.71 7.88 -12.37
CA THR A 204 -1.32 8.47 -13.59
C THR A 204 -1.25 7.53 -14.78
N GLY A 205 -1.10 6.25 -14.50
CA GLY A 205 -0.97 5.17 -15.45
C GLY A 205 -0.51 3.91 -14.74
N GLY A 206 -0.76 2.74 -15.35
CA GLY A 206 -0.07 1.50 -15.01
C GLY A 206 -0.98 0.35 -14.61
N ASN A 207 -0.45 -0.85 -14.81
CA ASN A 207 -1.07 -2.13 -14.44
C ASN A 207 -0.41 -2.61 -13.14
N GLY A 208 -1.15 -2.60 -12.04
CA GLY A 208 -0.57 -2.64 -10.70
C GLY A 208 -1.20 -3.63 -9.73
N VAL A 209 -0.37 -4.19 -8.86
CA VAL A 209 -0.80 -4.91 -7.65
C VAL A 209 -0.20 -4.20 -6.43
N ILE A 210 -1.04 -3.81 -5.47
CA ILE A 210 -0.63 -3.13 -4.22
C ILE A 210 -1.14 -3.95 -3.04
N VAL A 211 -0.26 -4.74 -2.43
CA VAL A 211 -0.68 -5.78 -1.48
C VAL A 211 0.21 -5.94 -0.27
N GLY A 212 -0.37 -6.25 0.88
CA GLY A 212 0.40 -6.60 2.08
C GLY A 212 1.21 -5.43 2.66
N ASN A 213 0.94 -4.19 2.23
CA ASN A 213 1.74 -3.05 2.64
C ASN A 213 1.21 -2.40 3.91
N ILE A 214 2.10 -1.69 4.59
CA ILE A 214 1.75 -0.74 5.63
C ILE A 214 2.10 0.66 5.12
N PHE A 215 1.11 1.56 5.11
CA PHE A 215 1.31 3.00 4.87
C PHE A 215 1.03 3.72 6.18
N ALA A 216 2.04 4.34 6.80
CA ALA A 216 1.91 5.06 8.05
C ALA A 216 2.25 6.54 7.88
N ASP A 217 1.63 7.39 8.71
CA ASP A 217 2.09 8.75 9.01
C ASP A 217 2.35 9.62 7.76
N SER A 218 1.47 9.56 6.77
CA SER A 218 1.66 10.27 5.50
C SER A 218 1.13 11.69 5.48
N GLY A 219 1.88 12.62 4.87
CA GLY A 219 1.41 13.96 4.59
C GLY A 219 1.52 14.93 5.77
N ASN A 220 1.12 16.17 5.54
CA ASN A 220 1.20 17.24 6.53
C ASN A 220 -0.03 18.17 6.47
N ALA A 221 -0.30 18.91 7.54
CA ALA A 221 -1.49 19.75 7.63
C ALA A 221 -1.59 20.87 6.56
N ALA A 222 -0.45 21.30 5.99
CA ALA A 222 -0.40 22.38 5.01
C ALA A 222 -0.76 21.89 3.60
N ASP A 223 -0.15 20.80 3.15
CA ASP A 223 -0.29 20.27 1.78
C ASP A 223 -1.31 19.13 1.68
N GLY A 224 -1.57 18.45 2.79
CA GLY A 224 -2.29 17.19 2.82
C GLY A 224 -1.35 16.02 2.54
N GLY A 225 -1.91 14.96 1.95
CA GLY A 225 -1.19 13.74 1.60
C GLY A 225 -2.13 12.55 1.68
N GLU A 226 -2.22 11.81 0.58
CA GLU A 226 -2.96 10.57 0.45
C GLU A 226 -2.00 9.38 0.59
N ALA A 227 -2.43 8.26 1.18
CA ALA A 227 -1.62 7.05 1.12
C ALA A 227 -1.60 6.45 -0.30
N ILE A 228 -2.78 6.31 -0.90
CA ILE A 228 -2.92 5.76 -2.26
C ILE A 228 -3.73 6.73 -3.12
N ASN A 229 -3.03 7.48 -3.99
CA ASN A 229 -3.64 8.45 -4.91
C ASN A 229 -3.65 7.93 -6.34
N VAL A 230 -4.84 7.58 -6.85
CA VAL A 230 -5.04 7.03 -8.18
C VAL A 230 -5.74 8.05 -9.07
N LYS A 231 -5.16 8.31 -10.24
CA LYS A 231 -5.73 9.10 -11.34
C LYS A 231 -6.15 8.18 -12.49
N ALA A 232 -6.46 8.75 -13.66
CA ALA A 232 -6.77 7.98 -14.86
C ALA A 232 -5.60 7.12 -15.35
N GLY A 233 -5.90 6.13 -16.20
CA GLY A 233 -4.90 5.32 -16.91
C GLY A 233 -4.46 4.05 -16.20
N CYS A 234 -5.11 3.67 -15.09
CA CYS A 234 -4.64 2.56 -14.26
C CYS A 234 -5.53 1.31 -14.36
N LYS A 235 -4.94 0.16 -14.07
CA LYS A 235 -5.63 -1.12 -13.79
C LYS A 235 -5.05 -1.70 -12.52
N LEU A 236 -5.76 -1.65 -11.40
CA LEU A 236 -5.18 -1.93 -10.08
C LEU A 236 -5.97 -2.97 -9.25
N ASP A 237 -5.27 -3.98 -8.75
CA ASP A 237 -5.73 -4.75 -7.59
C ASP A 237 -5.05 -4.22 -6.32
N VAL A 238 -5.83 -3.84 -5.31
CA VAL A 238 -5.33 -3.25 -4.05
C VAL A 238 -5.95 -3.96 -2.86
N ALA A 239 -5.18 -4.80 -2.17
CA ALA A 239 -5.74 -5.64 -1.11
C ALA A 239 -4.81 -5.96 0.04
N ASN A 240 -5.39 -6.24 1.21
CA ASN A 240 -4.66 -6.54 2.44
C ASN A 240 -3.59 -5.48 2.77
N ASN A 241 -3.86 -4.20 2.59
CA ASN A 241 -2.99 -3.13 3.08
C ASN A 241 -3.52 -2.57 4.41
N VAL A 242 -2.62 -2.18 5.30
CA VAL A 242 -2.94 -1.34 6.46
C VAL A 242 -2.52 0.09 6.14
N ILE A 243 -3.45 1.03 6.31
CA ILE A 243 -3.19 2.46 6.14
C ILE A 243 -3.51 3.14 7.46
N TYR A 244 -2.50 3.71 8.09
CA TYR A 244 -2.56 4.34 9.39
C TYR A 244 -2.20 5.82 9.28
N ASN A 245 -3.00 6.67 9.90
CA ASN A 245 -2.67 8.08 10.09
C ASN A 245 -2.32 8.84 8.79
N ALA A 246 -3.04 8.57 7.70
CA ALA A 246 -2.90 9.38 6.49
C ALA A 246 -3.49 10.78 6.71
N CYS A 247 -2.79 11.84 6.30
CA CYS A 247 -3.19 13.22 6.57
C CYS A 247 -4.55 13.59 5.96
N THR A 248 -4.78 13.25 4.69
CA THR A 248 -6.03 13.57 3.97
C THR A 248 -6.93 12.35 3.82
N ASN A 249 -6.54 11.37 3.01
CA ASN A 249 -7.26 10.12 2.81
C ASN A 249 -6.29 8.95 2.82
N ALA A 250 -6.80 7.79 3.22
CA ALA A 250 -6.16 6.53 2.86
C ALA A 250 -6.21 6.31 1.34
N PHE A 251 -7.37 6.58 0.72
CA PHE A 251 -7.57 6.40 -0.70
C PHE A 251 -8.13 7.65 -1.36
N LYS A 252 -7.49 8.07 -2.45
CA LYS A 252 -8.08 8.99 -3.41
C LYS A 252 -8.20 8.31 -4.75
N LEU A 253 -9.44 8.03 -5.14
CA LEU A 253 -9.77 7.26 -6.34
C LEU A 253 -10.39 8.21 -7.36
N SER A 254 -9.65 8.51 -8.43
CA SER A 254 -10.01 9.55 -9.38
C SER A 254 -9.75 9.12 -10.81
N ASN A 255 -10.56 9.62 -11.73
CA ASN A 255 -10.33 9.55 -13.18
C ASN A 255 -9.84 10.90 -13.75
N ALA A 256 -9.33 11.80 -12.91
CA ALA A 256 -8.70 13.03 -13.39
C ALA A 256 -7.51 12.71 -14.31
N GLY A 257 -7.36 13.48 -15.39
CA GLY A 257 -6.29 13.28 -16.38
C GLY A 257 -6.64 12.29 -17.50
N ASN A 258 -7.87 11.78 -17.56
CA ASN A 258 -8.33 10.97 -18.68
C ASN A 258 -8.36 11.78 -19.98
N SER A 259 -8.19 11.08 -21.10
CA SER A 259 -8.23 11.65 -22.45
C SER A 259 -8.53 10.54 -23.47
N GLU A 260 -8.49 10.85 -24.76
CA GLU A 260 -8.61 9.84 -25.82
C GLU A 260 -7.49 8.77 -25.77
N VAL A 261 -6.34 9.10 -25.18
CA VAL A 261 -5.18 8.20 -25.08
C VAL A 261 -4.87 7.74 -23.66
N VAL A 262 -5.49 8.35 -22.64
CA VAL A 262 -5.40 7.92 -21.24
C VAL A 262 -6.77 7.39 -20.80
N PRO A 263 -6.94 6.06 -20.72
CA PRO A 263 -8.24 5.46 -20.44
C PRO A 263 -8.71 5.75 -19.02
N LEU A 264 -10.00 5.50 -18.75
CA LEU A 264 -10.50 5.46 -17.38
C LEU A 264 -9.82 4.32 -16.61
N THR A 265 -9.69 4.52 -15.31
CA THR A 265 -9.11 3.54 -14.40
C THR A 265 -10.10 2.46 -14.01
N ASP A 266 -9.62 1.22 -14.04
CA ASP A 266 -10.27 0.06 -13.43
C ASP A 266 -9.54 -0.29 -12.14
N MET A 267 -10.27 -0.47 -11.04
CA MET A 267 -9.66 -0.79 -9.75
C MET A 267 -10.55 -1.70 -8.91
N THR A 268 -9.92 -2.69 -8.28
CA THR A 268 -10.55 -3.60 -7.31
C THR A 268 -9.79 -3.49 -5.99
N VAL A 269 -10.45 -2.88 -5.02
CA VAL A 269 -9.89 -2.46 -3.73
C VAL A 269 -10.65 -3.15 -2.61
N TYR A 270 -10.01 -4.11 -1.94
CA TYR A 270 -10.71 -4.95 -0.99
C TYR A 270 -9.86 -5.44 0.16
N ASN A 271 -10.50 -5.77 1.28
CA ASN A 271 -9.82 -6.29 2.46
C ASN A 271 -8.65 -5.41 2.91
N ASN A 272 -8.76 -4.08 2.81
CA ASN A 272 -7.78 -3.14 3.40
C ASN A 272 -8.28 -2.66 4.76
N THR A 273 -7.36 -2.36 5.68
CA THR A 273 -7.62 -1.75 6.99
C THR A 273 -7.16 -0.30 6.98
N ILE A 274 -8.05 0.63 7.27
CA ILE A 274 -7.84 2.07 7.29
C ILE A 274 -8.07 2.54 8.72
N VAL A 275 -7.07 3.18 9.33
CA VAL A 275 -7.10 3.56 10.75
C VAL A 275 -6.66 5.01 10.88
N ASP A 276 -7.46 5.79 11.61
CA ASP A 276 -7.11 7.15 12.04
C ASP A 276 -6.70 8.10 10.90
N CYS A 277 -7.36 8.03 9.75
CA CYS A 277 -7.02 8.87 8.60
C CYS A 277 -7.86 10.17 8.54
N GLY A 278 -7.26 11.24 8.03
CA GLY A 278 -7.94 12.48 7.63
C GLY A 278 -8.05 13.59 8.67
N TRP A 279 -7.54 13.39 9.88
CA TRP A 279 -7.70 14.34 10.99
C TRP A 279 -6.75 15.55 10.89
N ARG A 280 -5.56 15.41 10.27
CA ARG A 280 -4.53 16.48 10.17
C ARG A 280 -4.89 17.62 9.24
N ARG A 281 -5.68 17.36 8.20
CA ARG A 281 -5.91 18.36 7.16
C ARG A 281 -6.82 19.49 7.65
N SER A 282 -6.26 20.69 7.77
CA SER A 282 -6.96 21.91 8.21
C SER A 282 -7.69 22.63 7.07
N LYS A 283 -7.12 22.63 5.85
CA LYS A 283 -7.69 23.32 4.67
C LYS A 283 -8.49 22.37 3.78
N ASN A 284 -9.66 22.83 3.31
CA ASN A 284 -10.50 22.13 2.34
C ASN A 284 -10.66 20.65 2.70
N LYS A 285 -11.25 20.38 3.88
CA LYS A 285 -11.44 19.03 4.45
C LYS A 285 -12.11 18.10 3.45
N LYS A 286 -11.29 17.34 2.72
CA LYS A 286 -11.67 16.45 1.62
C LYS A 286 -11.49 15.02 2.10
N GLY A 287 -12.59 14.29 2.17
CA GLY A 287 -12.59 12.92 2.65
C GLY A 287 -11.93 12.78 4.02
N GLY A 288 -11.56 11.56 4.37
CA GLY A 288 -10.88 11.22 5.62
C GLY A 288 -10.36 9.79 5.55
N SER A 289 -11.25 8.84 5.29
CA SER A 289 -10.87 7.49 4.86
C SER A 289 -10.70 7.44 3.33
N VAL A 290 -11.76 7.72 2.58
CA VAL A 290 -11.79 7.51 1.13
C VAL A 290 -12.47 8.67 0.41
N TRP A 291 -11.85 9.14 -0.67
CA TRP A 291 -12.40 10.14 -1.58
C TRP A 291 -12.49 9.60 -3.00
N VAL A 292 -13.70 9.53 -3.56
CA VAL A 292 -13.97 9.04 -4.93
C VAL A 292 -14.48 10.20 -5.79
N GLU A 293 -13.86 10.44 -6.94
CA GLU A 293 -14.18 11.58 -7.79
C GLU A 293 -13.96 11.33 -9.28
N LYS A 294 -14.43 12.28 -10.10
CA LYS A 294 -14.19 12.38 -11.54
C LYS A 294 -14.68 11.17 -12.33
N ALA A 295 -15.83 10.61 -11.94
CA ALA A 295 -16.41 9.40 -12.51
C ALA A 295 -15.49 8.16 -12.36
N ALA A 296 -14.69 8.09 -11.30
CA ALA A 296 -14.06 6.85 -10.89
C ALA A 296 -15.13 5.78 -10.58
N ARG A 297 -14.86 4.54 -11.01
CA ARG A 297 -15.79 3.40 -10.93
C ARG A 297 -15.22 2.17 -10.18
N PRO A 298 -14.75 2.32 -8.94
CA PRO A 298 -14.09 1.23 -8.23
C PRO A 298 -15.05 0.10 -7.85
N VAL A 299 -14.51 -1.12 -7.80
CA VAL A 299 -14.96 -2.12 -6.82
C VAL A 299 -14.22 -1.81 -5.52
N PHE A 300 -14.92 -1.31 -4.51
CA PHE A 300 -14.42 -0.98 -3.18
C PHE A 300 -15.27 -1.68 -2.12
N VAL A 301 -14.86 -2.88 -1.71
CA VAL A 301 -15.65 -3.76 -0.82
C VAL A 301 -14.77 -4.45 0.21
N ASN A 302 -15.33 -4.92 1.32
CA ASN A 302 -14.62 -5.63 2.38
C ASN A 302 -13.52 -4.81 3.08
N ASN A 303 -13.49 -3.48 2.92
CA ASN A 303 -12.52 -2.65 3.60
C ASN A 303 -13.03 -2.30 5.01
N LEU A 304 -12.12 -2.17 5.97
CA LEU A 304 -12.40 -1.80 7.35
C LEU A 304 -11.84 -0.41 7.60
N CYS A 305 -12.68 0.49 8.08
CA CYS A 305 -12.34 1.85 8.48
C CYS A 305 -12.54 1.99 9.99
N TYR A 306 -11.49 2.38 10.71
CA TYR A 306 -11.46 2.57 12.15
C TYR A 306 -11.10 4.03 12.44
N ASP A 307 -11.97 4.76 13.14
CA ASP A 307 -11.71 6.12 13.64
C ASP A 307 -11.09 7.11 12.64
N SER A 308 -11.40 6.96 11.35
CA SER A 308 -11.08 7.98 10.37
C SER A 308 -12.09 9.12 10.43
N ARG A 309 -11.63 10.34 10.10
CA ARG A 309 -12.44 11.57 10.19
C ARG A 309 -13.79 11.47 9.51
N PHE A 310 -13.84 10.79 8.37
CA PHE A 310 -15.07 10.54 7.64
C PHE A 310 -15.04 9.16 7.01
N GLY A 311 -16.22 8.63 6.70
CA GLY A 311 -16.39 7.46 5.84
C GLY A 311 -16.11 7.77 4.38
N LEU A 312 -16.69 6.97 3.48
CA LEU A 312 -16.57 7.17 2.03
C LEU A 312 -17.21 8.49 1.59
N LYS A 313 -16.48 9.31 0.81
CA LYS A 313 -16.95 10.63 0.36
C LYS A 313 -16.68 10.89 -1.12
N GLN A 314 -17.41 11.86 -1.68
CA GLN A 314 -17.25 12.36 -3.05
C GLN A 314 -17.47 13.89 -3.13
N PRO A 315 -16.96 14.59 -4.15
CA PRO A 315 -17.26 16.01 -4.35
C PRO A 315 -18.74 16.26 -4.69
N LYS A 316 -19.18 17.53 -4.55
CA LYS A 316 -20.53 17.97 -4.93
C LYS A 316 -20.80 17.84 -6.44
N GLN A 317 -19.75 17.99 -7.24
CA GLN A 317 -19.76 17.88 -8.70
C GLN A 317 -18.64 16.93 -9.10
N ASP A 318 -18.84 16.19 -10.19
CA ASP A 318 -17.91 15.17 -10.66
C ASP A 318 -17.60 14.11 -9.59
N GLY A 319 -18.65 13.52 -9.02
CA GLY A 319 -18.56 12.43 -8.05
C GLY A 319 -18.09 11.10 -8.66
N ALA A 320 -18.31 10.01 -7.93
CA ALA A 320 -18.09 8.65 -8.44
C ALA A 320 -19.10 8.30 -9.56
N ASP A 321 -18.73 7.38 -10.43
CA ASP A 321 -19.69 6.71 -11.31
C ASP A 321 -20.46 5.67 -10.50
N MET A 322 -21.59 6.06 -9.92
CA MET A 322 -22.36 5.22 -9.02
C MET A 322 -23.04 4.04 -9.72
N GLU A 323 -23.25 4.10 -11.04
CA GLU A 323 -23.90 3.05 -11.81
C GLU A 323 -22.95 1.87 -12.05
N HIS A 324 -21.66 2.17 -12.28
CA HIS A 324 -20.64 1.17 -12.59
C HIS A 324 -19.68 0.88 -11.42
N SER A 325 -19.89 1.49 -10.26
CA SER A 325 -19.14 1.17 -9.04
C SER A 325 -19.82 0.09 -8.21
N ARG A 326 -19.02 -0.64 -7.43
CA ARG A 326 -19.50 -1.38 -6.26
C ARG A 326 -18.78 -0.86 -5.03
N LEU A 327 -19.48 -0.13 -4.16
CA LEU A 327 -18.87 0.60 -3.03
C LEU A 327 -19.23 0.04 -1.65
N THR A 328 -19.77 -1.19 -1.60
CA THR A 328 -20.35 -1.81 -0.40
C THR A 328 -20.44 -3.34 -0.59
N PRO A 329 -20.37 -4.15 0.48
CA PRO A 329 -20.26 -3.78 1.89
C PRO A 329 -18.85 -3.34 2.30
N ASN A 330 -18.76 -2.38 3.22
CA ASN A 330 -17.56 -2.02 3.97
C ASN A 330 -17.90 -1.86 5.46
N TYR A 331 -16.87 -1.88 6.30
CA TYR A 331 -16.98 -1.83 7.76
C TYR A 331 -16.48 -0.49 8.29
N TYR A 332 -17.28 0.21 9.09
CA TYR A 332 -16.95 1.53 9.62
C TYR A 332 -17.16 1.57 11.14
N TYR A 333 -16.07 1.52 11.88
CA TYR A 333 -16.05 1.65 13.31
C TYR A 333 -15.77 3.10 13.74
N ALA A 334 -16.54 3.57 14.73
CA ALA A 334 -16.31 4.84 15.41
C ALA A 334 -16.31 4.65 16.94
N SER A 335 -15.22 5.04 17.59
CA SER A 335 -15.07 5.07 19.05
C SER A 335 -15.71 6.30 19.70
N THR A 336 -16.03 7.35 18.92
CA THR A 336 -16.59 8.61 19.41
C THR A 336 -17.95 8.92 18.80
N ALA A 337 -18.78 9.70 19.50
CA ALA A 337 -20.08 10.15 19.00
C ALA A 337 -19.95 11.00 17.73
N THR A 338 -18.95 11.90 17.70
CA THR A 338 -18.62 12.72 16.53
C THR A 338 -18.25 11.86 15.32
N GLY A 339 -17.48 10.78 15.53
CA GLY A 339 -17.16 9.83 14.46
C GLY A 339 -18.39 9.13 13.90
N VAL A 340 -19.34 8.74 14.76
CA VAL A 340 -20.64 8.17 14.34
C VAL A 340 -21.39 9.15 13.45
N GLU A 341 -21.52 10.41 13.87
CA GLU A 341 -22.21 11.46 13.10
C GLU A 341 -21.56 11.70 11.74
N GLN A 342 -20.22 11.74 11.68
CA GLN A 342 -19.46 11.99 10.45
C GLN A 342 -19.48 10.83 9.44
N MET A 343 -19.97 9.65 9.84
CA MET A 343 -20.17 8.48 8.97
C MET A 343 -21.65 8.10 8.78
N ALA A 344 -22.56 8.87 9.36
CA ALA A 344 -23.99 8.61 9.31
C ALA A 344 -24.62 8.88 7.94
N LYS A 345 -25.82 8.33 7.73
CA LYS A 345 -26.65 8.60 6.55
C LYS A 345 -26.96 10.10 6.49
N GLY A 346 -26.68 10.73 5.35
CA GLY A 346 -26.88 12.16 5.15
C GLY A 346 -25.71 13.05 5.62
N ALA A 347 -24.62 12.47 6.12
CA ALA A 347 -23.38 13.22 6.37
C ALA A 347 -22.94 13.97 5.11
N SER A 348 -22.47 15.20 5.28
CA SER A 348 -22.11 16.07 4.16
C SER A 348 -21.11 15.41 3.22
N LEU A 349 -21.45 15.34 1.93
CA LEU A 349 -20.66 14.71 0.87
C LEU A 349 -20.39 13.20 1.07
N GLY A 350 -21.09 12.56 2.02
CA GLY A 350 -20.97 11.15 2.33
C GLY A 350 -21.64 10.26 1.29
N ILE A 351 -20.99 9.16 0.95
CA ILE A 351 -21.59 8.00 0.28
C ILE A 351 -21.91 6.98 1.36
N TRP A 352 -23.13 6.48 1.35
CA TRP A 352 -23.65 5.64 2.42
C TRP A 352 -24.56 4.55 1.85
N PHE A 353 -24.42 3.32 2.36
CA PHE A 353 -25.23 2.17 1.97
C PHE A 353 -25.75 1.41 3.20
N ASP A 354 -26.98 0.90 3.11
CA ASP A 354 -27.59 0.08 4.18
C ASP A 354 -26.86 -1.27 4.36
N THR A 355 -26.10 -1.72 3.35
CA THR A 355 -25.33 -2.95 3.37
C THR A 355 -23.97 -2.82 4.06
N ASP A 356 -23.53 -1.62 4.40
CA ASP A 356 -22.32 -1.43 5.20
C ASP A 356 -22.58 -1.76 6.67
N ILE A 357 -21.56 -2.28 7.37
CA ILE A 357 -21.59 -2.39 8.82
C ILE A 357 -21.03 -1.09 9.40
N LYS A 358 -21.81 -0.39 10.23
CA LYS A 358 -21.40 0.89 10.82
C LYS A 358 -21.77 0.97 12.29
N SER A 359 -20.92 1.58 13.11
CA SER A 359 -21.28 1.98 14.47
C SER A 359 -22.46 2.96 14.44
N ALA A 360 -23.57 2.62 15.10
CA ALA A 360 -24.71 3.52 15.31
C ALA A 360 -24.60 4.26 16.66
N THR A 361 -23.82 3.73 17.59
CA THR A 361 -23.37 4.42 18.80
C THR A 361 -21.86 4.27 18.95
N ALA A 362 -21.22 5.21 19.64
CA ALA A 362 -19.79 5.17 19.91
C ALA A 362 -19.36 3.82 20.52
N GLY A 363 -18.31 3.21 19.97
CA GLY A 363 -17.77 1.91 20.41
C GLY A 363 -18.57 0.68 19.96
N GLN A 364 -19.70 0.85 19.26
CA GLN A 364 -20.45 -0.28 18.73
C GLN A 364 -19.68 -0.97 17.61
N PHE A 365 -19.72 -2.31 17.59
CA PHE A 365 -19.05 -3.11 16.58
C PHE A 365 -17.53 -2.86 16.56
N ASP A 366 -16.90 -2.86 17.73
CA ASP A 366 -15.43 -2.89 17.79
C ASP A 366 -14.91 -4.09 16.97
N PRO A 367 -14.00 -3.88 15.99
CA PRO A 367 -13.44 -4.97 15.20
C PRO A 367 -12.50 -5.88 15.98
N LEU A 368 -12.16 -5.57 17.23
CA LEU A 368 -11.34 -6.40 18.11
C LEU A 368 -9.98 -6.74 17.46
N PHE A 369 -9.17 -5.73 17.15
CA PHE A 369 -7.80 -5.96 16.68
C PHE A 369 -6.99 -6.76 17.73
N LYS A 370 -6.13 -7.69 17.28
CA LYS A 370 -5.33 -8.54 18.18
C LYS A 370 -4.38 -7.74 19.07
N ASN A 371 -3.75 -6.72 18.52
CA ASN A 371 -2.88 -5.82 19.29
C ASN A 371 -2.91 -4.42 18.67
N PHE A 372 -3.72 -3.52 19.19
CA PHE A 372 -3.74 -2.13 18.78
C PHE A 372 -4.00 -1.25 20.01
N LYS A 373 -3.30 -0.12 20.07
CA LYS A 373 -3.50 0.86 21.14
C LYS A 373 -3.98 2.17 20.53
N GLN A 374 -5.27 2.43 20.69
CA GLN A 374 -5.85 3.72 20.33
C GLN A 374 -5.42 4.81 21.33
N ASN A 375 -5.33 6.07 20.87
CA ASN A 375 -5.27 7.21 21.78
C ASN A 375 -6.57 7.29 22.60
N ALA A 376 -6.46 7.23 23.93
CA ALA A 376 -7.61 7.33 24.83
C ALA A 376 -8.37 8.67 24.68
N GLY A 377 -7.70 9.72 24.21
CA GLY A 377 -8.27 11.02 23.90
C GLY A 377 -8.54 11.26 22.42
N MET A 378 -8.61 10.21 21.58
CA MET A 378 -8.76 10.33 20.13
C MET A 378 -9.81 11.37 19.73
N ASP A 379 -9.36 12.37 18.99
CA ASP A 379 -10.21 13.35 18.31
C ASP A 379 -9.96 13.26 16.81
N ILE A 380 -10.95 12.68 16.12
CA ILE A 380 -10.96 12.53 14.66
C ILE A 380 -10.98 13.87 13.91
N ASN A 381 -11.10 15.01 14.61
CA ASN A 381 -10.97 16.37 14.11
C ASN A 381 -9.77 17.16 14.68
N CYS A 382 -8.81 16.51 15.33
CA CYS A 382 -7.75 17.17 16.12
C CYS A 382 -6.98 18.29 15.36
N GLU A 383 -6.70 18.12 14.05
CA GLU A 383 -6.02 19.10 13.18
C GLU A 383 -4.63 19.58 13.64
N VAL A 384 -4.11 19.05 14.74
CA VAL A 384 -2.82 19.38 15.34
C VAL A 384 -2.11 18.09 15.69
N ASP A 385 -0.87 17.94 15.26
CA ASP A 385 -0.07 16.72 15.47
C ASP A 385 0.45 16.62 16.92
N ASP A 386 -0.47 16.48 17.87
CA ASP A 386 -0.23 16.44 19.31
C ASP A 386 -1.16 15.40 19.98
N PRO A 387 -0.62 14.24 20.43
CA PRO A 387 -1.40 13.20 21.10
C PRO A 387 -2.14 13.67 22.35
N ASP A 388 -1.63 14.68 23.08
CA ASP A 388 -2.30 15.25 24.25
C ASP A 388 -3.55 16.07 23.87
N LYS A 389 -3.68 16.41 22.57
CA LYS A 389 -4.85 17.06 21.98
C LYS A 389 -5.77 16.10 21.23
N GLY A 390 -5.45 14.81 21.21
CA GLY A 390 -6.27 13.77 20.59
C GLY A 390 -5.80 13.29 19.22
N ALA A 391 -4.61 13.69 18.77
CA ALA A 391 -4.00 13.08 17.58
C ALA A 391 -3.74 11.57 17.80
N PRO A 392 -3.70 10.73 16.75
CA PRO A 392 -3.29 9.34 16.87
C PRO A 392 -1.89 9.21 17.47
N LEU A 393 -1.62 8.06 18.08
CA LEU A 393 -0.28 7.75 18.57
C LEU A 393 0.68 7.55 17.38
N ALA A 394 1.98 7.69 17.58
CA ALA A 394 2.96 7.28 16.57
C ALA A 394 2.77 5.79 16.23
N PHE A 395 2.92 5.43 14.95
CA PHE A 395 2.77 4.04 14.52
C PHE A 395 3.75 3.12 15.25
N ASP A 396 3.25 2.01 15.78
CA ASP A 396 4.06 0.98 16.43
C ASP A 396 4.11 -0.28 15.57
N LYS A 397 5.32 -0.67 15.12
CA LYS A 397 5.54 -1.89 14.33
C LYS A 397 5.16 -3.17 15.09
N ALA A 398 4.99 -3.13 16.41
CA ALA A 398 4.50 -4.26 17.20
C ALA A 398 2.97 -4.43 17.16
N TRP A 399 2.23 -3.45 16.63
CA TRP A 399 0.79 -3.57 16.46
C TRP A 399 0.42 -4.65 15.44
N ASN A 400 -0.72 -5.28 15.68
CA ASN A 400 -1.30 -6.33 14.88
C ASN A 400 -2.79 -6.00 14.66
N PHE A 401 -3.09 -5.64 13.41
CA PHE A 401 -4.43 -5.26 12.95
C PHE A 401 -5.26 -6.45 12.45
N ASP A 402 -4.77 -7.69 12.58
CA ASP A 402 -5.62 -8.86 12.43
C ASP A 402 -6.74 -8.84 13.48
N LEU A 403 -7.82 -9.54 13.19
CA LEU A 403 -8.99 -9.61 14.04
C LEU A 403 -8.90 -10.77 15.04
N GLN A 404 -9.37 -10.54 16.27
CA GLN A 404 -9.56 -11.58 17.28
C GLN A 404 -10.75 -12.48 16.95
N GLN A 405 -10.77 -13.69 17.51
CA GLN A 405 -11.92 -14.57 17.42
C GLN A 405 -13.18 -13.88 17.99
N GLY A 406 -14.30 -13.98 17.29
CA GLY A 406 -15.55 -13.34 17.68
C GLY A 406 -15.68 -11.89 17.23
N SER A 407 -14.69 -11.34 16.53
CA SER A 407 -14.80 -10.03 15.89
C SER A 407 -16.02 -9.96 14.96
N PRO A 408 -16.89 -8.95 15.10
CA PRO A 408 -17.98 -8.71 14.14
C PRO A 408 -17.50 -8.47 12.71
N ALA A 409 -16.25 -8.01 12.52
CA ALA A 409 -15.65 -7.78 11.21
C ALA A 409 -15.21 -9.08 10.50
N LEU A 410 -15.29 -10.25 11.13
CA LEU A 410 -15.01 -11.54 10.50
C LEU A 410 -16.15 -12.08 9.64
N SER A 411 -17.28 -11.39 9.55
CA SER A 411 -18.46 -11.82 8.79
C SER A 411 -19.13 -10.66 8.06
N GLY A 412 -19.84 -10.94 6.97
CA GLY A 412 -20.57 -9.94 6.17
C GLY A 412 -19.80 -9.41 4.97
N GLY A 413 -18.53 -9.79 4.81
CA GLY A 413 -17.78 -9.55 3.58
C GLY A 413 -18.29 -10.42 2.43
N VAL A 414 -17.99 -9.99 1.21
CA VAL A 414 -18.46 -10.60 -0.04
C VAL A 414 -17.30 -11.16 -0.87
N THR A 415 -17.57 -12.08 -1.78
CA THR A 415 -16.56 -12.65 -2.70
C THR A 415 -17.02 -12.71 -4.14
N ASP A 416 -18.23 -12.24 -4.43
CA ASP A 416 -18.86 -12.17 -5.75
C ASP A 416 -18.36 -10.96 -6.56
N PHE A 417 -17.03 -10.81 -6.63
CA PHE A 417 -16.34 -9.84 -7.48
C PHE A 417 -15.03 -10.44 -7.98
N ALA A 418 -14.48 -9.87 -9.05
CA ALA A 418 -13.26 -10.36 -9.68
C ALA A 418 -12.09 -9.42 -9.41
N ARG A 419 -10.92 -10.01 -9.12
CA ARG A 419 -9.62 -9.33 -9.27
C ARG A 419 -9.42 -8.97 -10.75
N ILE A 420 -8.72 -7.88 -11.02
CA ILE A 420 -8.32 -7.48 -12.37
C ILE A 420 -7.27 -8.44 -12.93
N PHE A 421 -6.33 -8.89 -12.08
CA PHE A 421 -5.27 -9.84 -12.42
C PHE A 421 -5.43 -11.13 -11.61
N PRO A 422 -6.44 -11.98 -11.92
CA PRO A 422 -6.71 -13.19 -11.15
C PRO A 422 -5.54 -14.21 -11.17
N ASN A 423 -4.71 -14.15 -12.22
CA ASN A 423 -3.50 -14.98 -12.36
C ASN A 423 -2.20 -14.23 -12.03
N GLY A 424 -2.33 -13.00 -11.50
CA GLY A 424 -1.20 -12.11 -11.23
C GLY A 424 -0.60 -11.46 -12.47
N ILE A 425 0.39 -10.61 -12.22
CA ILE A 425 1.18 -9.87 -13.20
C ILE A 425 2.60 -10.43 -13.21
N PRO A 426 3.16 -10.85 -14.36
CA PRO A 426 4.56 -11.24 -14.47
C PRO A 426 5.49 -10.04 -14.64
N PHE A 427 6.65 -10.11 -13.99
CA PHE A 427 7.77 -9.18 -14.11
C PHE A 427 8.97 -9.92 -14.72
N PHE A 428 9.10 -9.82 -16.04
CA PHE A 428 10.07 -10.62 -16.79
C PHE A 428 11.52 -10.22 -16.54
N GLY A 429 11.79 -9.02 -16.04
CA GLY A 429 13.14 -8.68 -15.58
C GLY A 429 13.59 -9.52 -14.39
N MET A 430 12.68 -9.95 -13.52
CA MET A 430 13.00 -10.87 -12.41
C MET A 430 13.18 -12.31 -12.88
N LYS A 431 12.39 -12.77 -13.86
CA LYS A 431 12.52 -14.14 -14.41
C LYS A 431 13.93 -14.46 -14.93
N ARG A 432 14.69 -13.43 -15.30
CA ARG A 432 16.05 -13.56 -15.83
C ARG A 432 17.14 -13.49 -14.76
N VAL A 433 16.78 -13.30 -13.50
CA VAL A 433 17.69 -13.33 -12.35
C VAL A 433 17.82 -14.77 -11.88
N ASN A 434 19.06 -15.24 -11.73
CA ASN A 434 19.35 -16.57 -11.19
C ASN A 434 19.95 -16.40 -9.80
N PHE A 435 19.13 -16.57 -8.76
CA PHE A 435 19.57 -16.49 -7.37
C PHE A 435 20.52 -17.64 -7.03
N LEU A 436 21.60 -17.33 -6.31
CA LEU A 436 22.62 -18.31 -5.94
C LEU A 436 22.24 -19.13 -4.70
N ASP A 437 21.17 -18.72 -4.00
CA ASP A 437 20.54 -19.50 -2.94
C ASP A 437 19.01 -19.39 -3.03
N SER A 438 18.30 -20.36 -2.45
CA SER A 438 16.84 -20.40 -2.43
C SER A 438 16.21 -19.48 -1.38
N ALA A 439 17.00 -18.90 -0.47
CA ALA A 439 16.49 -18.01 0.57
C ALA A 439 16.20 -16.61 0.01
N ASN A 440 16.90 -16.22 -1.06
CA ASN A 440 16.69 -14.97 -1.79
C ASN A 440 15.87 -15.16 -3.07
N ASP A 441 15.52 -16.39 -3.45
CA ASP A 441 14.70 -16.65 -4.63
C ASP A 441 13.31 -16.01 -4.49
N GLN A 442 12.86 -15.31 -5.52
CA GLN A 442 11.62 -14.54 -5.49
C GLN A 442 10.72 -14.89 -6.66
N ASN A 443 9.43 -15.01 -6.37
CA ASN A 443 8.44 -15.16 -7.41
C ASN A 443 8.42 -13.91 -8.30
N TYR A 444 8.40 -14.11 -9.61
CA TYR A 444 8.29 -13.03 -10.60
C TYR A 444 6.83 -12.74 -10.99
N TYR A 445 5.87 -13.49 -10.45
CA TYR A 445 4.45 -13.19 -10.51
C TYR A 445 3.95 -12.62 -9.19
N PHE A 446 3.18 -11.53 -9.28
CA PHE A 446 2.51 -10.94 -8.13
C PHE A 446 1.01 -10.87 -8.38
N SER A 447 0.22 -11.33 -7.42
CA SER A 447 -1.23 -11.31 -7.48
C SER A 447 -1.80 -10.84 -6.15
N ALA A 448 -2.93 -10.13 -6.19
CA ALA A 448 -3.68 -9.87 -4.97
C ALA A 448 -4.31 -11.16 -4.42
N PRO A 449 -4.40 -11.32 -3.09
CA PRO A 449 -4.96 -12.53 -2.46
C PRO A 449 -6.42 -12.75 -2.88
N LEU A 450 -6.92 -13.98 -2.84
CA LEU A 450 -8.33 -14.24 -3.10
C LEU A 450 -9.23 -13.42 -2.15
N PRO A 451 -10.32 -12.82 -2.64
CA PRO A 451 -11.32 -12.16 -1.79
C PRO A 451 -11.75 -13.04 -0.61
N GLN A 452 -11.76 -12.46 0.59
CA GLN A 452 -12.18 -13.17 1.80
C GLN A 452 -13.50 -12.59 2.31
N PRO A 453 -14.43 -13.41 2.82
CA PRO A 453 -15.74 -12.96 3.32
C PRO A 453 -15.66 -12.29 4.71
N ARG A 454 -14.64 -11.45 4.92
CA ARG A 454 -14.36 -10.66 6.13
C ARG A 454 -14.04 -9.23 5.74
N PHE A 455 -13.93 -8.33 6.71
CA PHE A 455 -13.46 -6.97 6.52
C PHE A 455 -12.02 -6.79 6.98
N GLY A 456 -11.31 -5.83 6.37
CA GLY A 456 -9.96 -5.45 6.78
C GLY A 456 -8.85 -6.31 6.19
N ALA A 457 -7.60 -5.94 6.46
CA ALA A 457 -6.39 -6.64 6.07
C ALA A 457 -6.09 -7.83 6.98
N TRP A 458 -5.25 -8.73 6.48
CA TRP A 458 -4.60 -9.79 7.24
C TRP A 458 -3.18 -9.87 6.68
N LEU A 459 -2.21 -9.46 7.51
CA LEU A 459 -0.81 -9.25 7.11
C LEU A 459 0.09 -10.37 7.61
#